data_AF-A0A9N9XEC6-F1
#
_entry.id   AF-A0A9N9XEC6-F1
#
_cell.length_a   1.000
_cell.length_b   1.000
_cell.length_c   1.000
_cell.angle_alpha   90.00
_cell.angle_beta   90.00
_cell.angle_gamma   90.00
#
_symmetry.space_group_name_H-M   'P 1'
#
loop_
_entity.id
_entity.type
_entity.pdbx_description
1 polymer ?
#
loop_
_entity_poly.entity_id
_entity_poly.type
_entity_poly.pdbx_seq_one_letter_code
_entity_poly.pdbx_strand_id
1 'polypeptide(L)'
;MTIQSYISAKDNQYYEEFSEAISETERILIKSFKRIVIRSKRGRGVAVLGSKDVQEHLEMITKCKDLLLKIPRFYLFGNPKFDKQIRWYKVMSKFAKLCGAKNPSALTCTRLRIHLATLTQLFTISENDMEQLASFMGPTLEAFANPEDSKQMKIDPQVNENVERVRRAHLNDLENIPLFFVAGLIYTFANPGETAAKVLFVVYVVTRYLHTIVYAVVPIPQPARALCWSTGYIINIYMAMYSLIHFLKSSSV
;
A
#
# COMPACT_ATOMS: atom_id res chain seq x y z
N MET A 1 -19.43 -6.36 -10.53
CA MET A 1 -20.39 -5.60 -9.71
C MET A 1 -21.53 -5.15 -10.62
N THR A 2 -22.77 -5.36 -10.18
CA THR A 2 -23.97 -4.93 -10.94
C THR A 2 -24.43 -3.57 -10.45
N ILE A 3 -25.15 -2.82 -11.28
CA ILE A 3 -25.70 -1.53 -10.85
C ILE A 3 -26.74 -1.75 -9.74
N GLN A 4 -27.57 -2.79 -9.87
CA GLN A 4 -28.55 -3.13 -8.83
C GLN A 4 -27.87 -3.41 -7.50
N SER A 5 -26.79 -4.19 -7.47
CA SER A 5 -26.03 -4.45 -6.23
C SER A 5 -25.40 -3.21 -5.61
N TYR A 6 -25.13 -2.17 -6.41
CA TYR A 6 -24.58 -0.89 -5.93
C TYR A 6 -25.68 0.01 -5.35
N ILE A 7 -26.82 0.10 -6.03
CA ILE A 7 -27.99 0.89 -5.58
C ILE A 7 -28.65 0.24 -4.36
N SER A 8 -28.75 -1.09 -4.34
CA SER A 8 -29.32 -1.83 -3.21
C SER A 8 -28.44 -1.85 -1.97
N ALA A 9 -27.15 -1.51 -2.12
CA ALA A 9 -26.26 -1.35 -0.98
C ALA A 9 -26.67 -0.08 -0.22
N LYS A 10 -27.34 -0.26 0.92
CA LYS A 10 -27.69 0.84 1.83
C LYS A 10 -26.41 1.49 2.36
N ASP A 11 -26.41 2.81 2.47
CA ASP A 11 -25.23 3.58 2.87
C ASP A 11 -24.73 3.26 4.29
N ASN A 12 -25.58 2.65 5.14
CA ASN A 12 -25.30 2.40 6.55
C ASN A 12 -25.81 1.03 7.00
N GLN A 13 -25.18 -0.08 6.57
CA GLN A 13 -25.37 -1.35 7.27
C GLN A 13 -24.46 -1.39 8.50
N TYR A 14 -25.06 -1.57 9.68
CA TYR A 14 -24.35 -1.81 10.94
C TYR A 14 -23.40 -3.00 10.77
N TYR A 15 -22.13 -2.81 11.15
CA TYR A 15 -21.06 -3.81 11.05
C TYR A 15 -21.07 -4.71 12.29
N GLU A 16 -22.21 -5.37 12.58
CA GLU A 16 -22.33 -6.23 13.77
C GLU A 16 -21.21 -7.28 13.83
N GLU A 17 -20.89 -7.90 12.68
CA GLU A 17 -19.85 -8.94 12.52
C GLU A 17 -18.41 -8.49 12.85
N PHE A 18 -18.13 -7.19 12.88
CA PHE A 18 -16.77 -6.67 13.15
C PHE A 18 -16.74 -5.70 14.34
N SER A 19 -17.86 -5.51 15.03
CA SER A 19 -17.98 -4.52 16.10
C SER A 19 -17.00 -4.77 17.25
N GLU A 20 -16.66 -6.03 17.52
CA GLU A 20 -15.71 -6.45 18.56
C GLU A 20 -14.23 -6.35 18.14
N ALA A 21 -13.94 -6.35 16.84
CA ALA A 21 -12.57 -6.39 16.30
C ALA A 21 -12.04 -5.03 15.84
N ILE A 22 -12.87 -3.99 15.89
CA ILE A 22 -12.59 -2.67 15.33
C ILE A 22 -12.53 -1.65 16.47
N SER A 23 -11.48 -0.83 16.49
CA SER A 23 -11.32 0.27 17.45
C SER A 23 -12.38 1.35 17.29
N GLU A 24 -12.59 2.17 18.32
CA GLU A 24 -13.64 3.19 18.32
C GLU A 24 -13.45 4.25 17.22
N THR A 25 -12.20 4.59 16.89
CA THR A 25 -11.84 5.52 15.80
C THR A 25 -12.09 4.91 14.42
N GLU A 26 -11.74 3.64 14.23
CA GLU A 26 -12.02 2.92 12.99
C GLU A 26 -13.51 2.74 12.75
N ARG A 27 -14.30 2.58 13.82
CA ARG A 27 -15.77 2.53 13.74
C ARG A 27 -16.35 3.84 13.19
N ILE A 28 -15.76 4.98 13.54
CA ILE A 28 -16.13 6.29 12.97
C ILE A 28 -15.73 6.36 11.50
N LEU A 29 -14.51 5.92 11.16
CA LEU A 29 -14.02 5.92 9.78
C LEU A 29 -14.89 5.05 8.88
N ILE A 30 -15.24 3.85 9.31
CA ILE A 30 -16.02 2.88 8.55
C ILE A 30 -17.44 3.38 8.24
N LYS A 31 -18.04 4.22 9.10
CA LYS A 31 -19.31 4.91 8.79
C LYS A 31 -19.21 5.84 7.57
N SER A 32 -18.01 6.30 7.22
CA SER A 32 -17.80 7.12 6.02
C SER A 32 -17.70 6.30 4.72
N PHE A 33 -17.55 4.97 4.82
CA PHE A 33 -17.41 4.08 3.68
C PHE A 33 -18.72 3.36 3.36
N LYS A 34 -19.08 3.37 2.07
CA LYS A 34 -20.19 2.55 1.57
C LYS A 34 -19.74 1.11 1.39
N ARG A 35 -20.40 0.17 2.06
CA ARG A 35 -20.12 -1.27 1.96
C ARG A 35 -20.94 -1.90 0.83
N ILE A 36 -20.26 -2.51 -0.13
CA ILE A 36 -20.89 -3.24 -1.23
C ILE A 36 -20.43 -4.69 -1.17
N VAL A 37 -21.35 -5.63 -0.96
CA VAL A 37 -21.01 -7.07 -0.94
C VAL A 37 -21.06 -7.63 -2.36
N ILE A 38 -19.92 -8.08 -2.87
CA ILE A 38 -19.81 -8.73 -4.18
C ILE A 38 -19.58 -10.23 -4.02
N ARG A 39 -20.04 -11.03 -5.00
CA ARG A 39 -19.81 -12.47 -5.01
C ARG A 39 -18.39 -12.78 -5.52
N SER A 40 -17.63 -13.54 -4.75
CA SER A 40 -16.30 -14.04 -5.14
C SER A 40 -16.40 -15.23 -6.12
N LYS A 41 -15.25 -15.60 -6.70
CA LYS A 41 -15.13 -16.79 -7.57
C LYS A 41 -15.56 -18.09 -6.89
N ARG A 42 -15.39 -18.19 -5.56
CA ARG A 42 -15.77 -19.37 -4.75
C ARG A 42 -17.16 -19.23 -4.14
N GLY A 43 -17.98 -18.29 -4.61
CA GLY A 43 -19.35 -18.06 -4.13
C GLY A 43 -19.47 -17.30 -2.81
N ARG A 44 -18.38 -17.11 -2.06
CA ARG A 44 -18.38 -16.30 -0.82
C ARG A 44 -18.63 -14.82 -1.11
N GLY A 45 -19.40 -14.15 -0.26
CA GLY A 45 -19.54 -12.69 -0.29
C GLY A 45 -18.25 -12.00 0.16
N VAL A 46 -17.81 -10.99 -0.57
CA VAL A 46 -16.63 -10.18 -0.25
C VAL A 46 -17.09 -8.73 -0.19
N ALA A 47 -16.87 -8.08 0.95
CA ALA A 47 -17.18 -6.67 1.11
C ALA A 47 -16.15 -5.80 0.37
N VAL A 48 -16.64 -4.83 -0.38
CA VAL A 48 -15.86 -3.76 -0.99
C VAL A 48 -16.27 -2.47 -0.31
N LEU A 49 -15.31 -1.77 0.27
CA LEU A 49 -15.51 -0.47 0.90
C LEU A 49 -15.22 0.62 -0.13
N GLY A 50 -16.19 1.49 -0.39
CA GLY A 50 -16.02 2.67 -1.24
C GLY A 50 -15.92 3.93 -0.39
N SER A 51 -14.82 4.67 -0.49
CA SER A 51 -14.72 6.02 0.09
C SER A 51 -15.68 6.98 -0.60
N LYS A 52 -15.94 8.14 0.00
CA LYS A 52 -16.81 9.18 -0.60
C LYS A 52 -16.36 9.55 -2.01
N ASP A 53 -15.06 9.80 -2.20
CA ASP A 53 -14.50 10.11 -3.52
C ASP A 53 -14.82 9.00 -4.53
N VAL A 54 -14.62 7.74 -4.15
CA VAL A 54 -14.93 6.61 -5.06
C VAL A 54 -16.41 6.57 -5.39
N GLN A 55 -17.30 6.86 -4.42
CA GLN A 55 -18.74 6.91 -4.66
C GLN A 55 -19.09 8.01 -5.68
N GLU A 56 -18.53 9.20 -5.53
CA GLU A 56 -18.72 10.31 -6.49
C GLU A 56 -18.28 9.92 -7.90
N HIS A 57 -17.11 9.28 -8.04
CA HIS A 57 -16.64 8.79 -9.34
C HIS A 57 -17.57 7.72 -9.92
N LEU A 58 -18.10 6.80 -9.11
CA LEU A 58 -19.02 5.76 -9.55
C LEU A 58 -20.39 6.34 -9.98
N GLU A 59 -20.86 7.37 -9.29
CA GLU A 59 -22.07 8.10 -9.67
C GLU A 59 -21.88 8.85 -10.99
N MET A 60 -20.74 9.53 -11.16
CA MET A 60 -20.37 10.17 -12.42
C MET A 60 -20.33 9.16 -13.58
N ILE A 61 -19.73 7.99 -13.37
CA ILE A 61 -19.71 6.91 -14.37
C ILE A 61 -21.14 6.45 -14.70
N THR A 62 -22.03 6.38 -13.72
CA THR A 62 -23.42 5.97 -13.93
C THR A 62 -24.17 7.01 -14.76
N LYS A 63 -24.02 8.31 -14.45
CA LYS A 63 -24.60 9.42 -15.23
C LYS A 63 -24.07 9.46 -16.67
N CYS A 64 -22.76 9.31 -16.86
CA CYS A 64 -22.14 9.36 -18.18
C CYS A 64 -22.56 8.17 -19.08
N LYS A 65 -22.90 7.02 -18.49
CA LYS A 65 -23.39 5.87 -19.27
C LYS A 65 -24.72 6.14 -19.95
N ASP A 66 -25.63 6.86 -19.30
CA ASP A 66 -26.93 7.19 -19.87
C ASP A 66 -26.79 8.13 -21.08
N LEU A 67 -25.71 8.92 -21.12
CA LEU A 67 -25.47 9.94 -22.15
C LEU A 67 -24.64 9.46 -23.34
N LEU A 68 -23.62 8.63 -23.13
CA LEU A 68 -22.53 8.47 -24.13
C LEU A 68 -22.35 7.06 -24.69
N LEU A 69 -22.91 6.02 -24.07
CA LEU A 69 -22.47 4.65 -24.36
C LEU A 69 -23.66 3.68 -24.40
N LYS A 70 -23.86 3.00 -25.54
CA LYS A 70 -24.74 1.81 -25.69
C LYS A 70 -24.20 0.61 -24.88
N ILE A 71 -23.79 0.83 -23.64
CA ILE A 71 -23.25 -0.17 -22.74
C ILE A 71 -24.41 -0.91 -22.08
N PRO A 72 -24.31 -2.23 -21.92
CA PRO A 72 -25.30 -3.01 -21.17
C PRO A 72 -25.53 -2.44 -19.76
N ARG A 73 -26.79 -2.12 -19.47
CA ARG A 73 -27.23 -1.46 -18.22
C ARG A 73 -27.02 -2.30 -16.96
N PHE A 74 -26.70 -3.59 -17.09
CA PHE A 74 -26.64 -4.50 -15.95
C PHE A 74 -25.35 -4.37 -15.12
N TYR A 75 -24.20 -4.12 -15.77
CA TYR A 75 -22.90 -4.10 -15.12
C TYR A 75 -22.37 -2.67 -14.91
N LEU A 76 -21.83 -2.38 -13.71
CA LEU A 76 -21.21 -1.08 -13.42
C LEU A 76 -19.99 -0.82 -14.32
N PHE A 77 -19.26 -1.86 -14.70
CA PHE A 77 -18.20 -1.81 -15.72
C PHE A 77 -18.51 -2.81 -16.83
N GLY A 78 -19.45 -2.47 -17.71
CA GLY A 78 -19.89 -3.31 -18.83
C GLY A 78 -19.06 -3.07 -20.09
N ASN A 79 -18.84 -4.11 -20.88
CA ASN A 79 -18.23 -3.97 -22.19
C ASN A 79 -19.31 -3.52 -23.21
N PRO A 80 -19.08 -2.46 -24.01
CA PRO A 80 -20.06 -2.01 -25.00
C PRO A 80 -20.35 -3.04 -26.10
N LYS A 81 -19.37 -3.89 -26.45
CA LYS A 81 -19.46 -4.85 -27.57
C LYS A 81 -20.03 -6.21 -27.16
N PHE A 82 -19.92 -6.56 -25.88
CA PHE A 82 -20.33 -7.86 -25.35
C PHE A 82 -21.06 -7.59 -24.05
N ASP A 83 -22.28 -8.12 -23.88
CA ASP A 83 -23.07 -7.99 -22.65
C ASP A 83 -22.45 -8.75 -21.46
N LYS A 84 -21.25 -8.33 -21.06
CA LYS A 84 -20.37 -8.94 -20.08
C LYS A 84 -19.57 -7.86 -19.37
N GLN A 85 -19.23 -8.12 -18.11
CA GLN A 85 -18.33 -7.24 -17.36
C GLN A 85 -16.94 -7.12 -18.00
N ILE A 86 -16.34 -5.94 -17.91
CA ILE A 86 -14.95 -5.69 -18.28
C ILE A 86 -14.05 -6.50 -17.33
N ARG A 87 -13.20 -7.33 -17.91
CA ARG A 87 -12.16 -8.06 -17.16
C ARG A 87 -10.93 -7.18 -17.04
N TRP A 88 -10.85 -6.40 -15.96
CA TRP A 88 -9.78 -5.42 -15.73
C TRP A 88 -8.36 -6.01 -15.91
N TYR A 89 -8.12 -7.26 -15.49
CA TYR A 89 -6.78 -7.87 -15.61
C TYR A 89 -6.37 -8.10 -17.08
N LYS A 90 -7.33 -8.34 -17.98
CA LYS A 90 -7.06 -8.45 -19.42
C LYS A 90 -6.79 -7.08 -20.04
N VAL A 91 -7.52 -6.06 -19.61
CA VAL A 91 -7.32 -4.68 -20.03
C VAL A 91 -5.93 -4.21 -19.60
N MET A 92 -5.56 -4.44 -18.35
CA MET A 92 -4.25 -4.07 -17.82
C MET A 92 -3.12 -4.84 -18.52
N SER A 93 -3.30 -6.15 -18.77
CA SER A 93 -2.32 -6.93 -19.53
C SER A 93 -2.17 -6.44 -20.97
N LYS A 94 -3.26 -5.98 -21.61
CA LYS A 94 -3.20 -5.37 -22.94
C LYS A 94 -2.36 -4.08 -22.91
N PHE A 95 -2.65 -3.17 -21.98
CA PHE A 95 -1.90 -1.92 -21.87
C PHE A 95 -0.44 -2.13 -21.44
N ALA A 96 -0.16 -3.11 -20.58
CA ALA A 96 1.20 -3.49 -20.21
C ALA A 96 2.03 -3.98 -21.42
N LYS A 97 1.39 -4.60 -22.42
CA LYS A 97 2.07 -4.97 -23.68
C LYS A 97 2.24 -3.78 -24.62
N LEU A 98 1.27 -2.88 -24.65
CA LEU A 98 1.28 -1.70 -25.51
C LEU A 98 2.24 -0.62 -25.02
N CYS A 99 2.54 -0.55 -23.73
CA CYS A 99 3.44 0.46 -23.17
C CYS A 99 4.93 0.23 -23.48
N GLY A 100 5.28 -0.85 -24.20
CA GLY A 100 6.67 -1.11 -24.59
C GLY A 100 7.59 -1.50 -23.42
N ALA A 101 7.03 -1.88 -22.26
CA ALA A 101 7.83 -2.30 -21.11
C ALA A 101 8.71 -3.51 -21.46
N LYS A 102 9.97 -3.51 -20.99
CA LYS A 102 10.91 -4.63 -21.21
C LYS A 102 10.41 -5.96 -20.67
N ASN A 103 9.62 -5.94 -19.60
CA ASN A 103 8.98 -7.12 -19.03
C ASN A 103 7.51 -6.85 -18.68
N PRO A 104 6.59 -6.95 -19.65
CA PRO A 104 5.16 -6.71 -19.44
C PRO A 104 4.53 -7.70 -18.44
N SER A 105 5.12 -8.89 -18.29
CA SER A 105 4.62 -9.93 -17.38
C SER A 105 4.79 -9.59 -15.90
N ALA A 106 5.66 -8.62 -15.59
CA ALA A 106 5.82 -8.11 -14.23
C ALA A 106 4.70 -7.14 -13.81
N LEU A 107 4.09 -6.43 -14.77
CA LEU A 107 3.04 -5.43 -14.54
C LEU A 107 1.66 -6.09 -14.38
N THR A 108 1.51 -6.92 -13.35
CA THR A 108 0.25 -7.63 -13.03
C THR A 108 -0.29 -7.24 -11.67
N CYS A 109 -1.63 -7.18 -11.53
CA CYS A 109 -2.25 -7.01 -10.22
C CYS A 109 -1.89 -8.11 -9.23
N THR A 110 -1.56 -9.32 -9.69
CA THR A 110 -1.18 -10.40 -8.77
C THR A 110 0.11 -10.02 -8.04
N ARG A 111 1.14 -9.57 -8.77
CA ARG A 111 2.38 -9.11 -8.17
C ARG A 111 2.17 -7.83 -7.35
N LEU A 112 1.42 -6.87 -7.88
CA LEU A 112 1.08 -5.65 -7.13
C LEU A 112 0.37 -5.96 -5.82
N ARG A 113 -0.59 -6.89 -5.82
CA ARG A 113 -1.31 -7.32 -4.61
C ARG A 113 -0.39 -8.06 -3.64
N ILE A 114 0.53 -8.88 -4.14
CA ILE A 114 1.53 -9.53 -3.28
C ILE A 114 2.40 -8.45 -2.61
N HIS A 115 2.93 -7.51 -3.38
CA HIS A 115 3.69 -6.39 -2.83
C HIS A 115 2.90 -5.58 -1.83
N LEU A 116 1.66 -5.21 -2.14
CA LEU A 116 0.79 -4.47 -1.23
C LEU A 116 0.51 -5.28 0.04
N ALA A 117 0.22 -6.57 -0.06
CA ALA A 117 -0.01 -7.42 1.11
C ALA A 117 1.25 -7.56 1.98
N THR A 118 2.43 -7.76 1.37
CA THR A 118 3.71 -7.78 2.09
C THR A 118 3.98 -6.44 2.76
N LEU A 119 3.74 -5.33 2.05
CA LEU A 119 3.90 -4.01 2.63
C LEU A 119 2.89 -3.76 3.75
N THR A 120 1.61 -4.10 3.60
CA THR A 120 0.61 -4.02 4.68
C THR A 120 1.00 -4.88 5.86
N GLN A 121 1.47 -6.10 5.64
CA GLN A 121 1.96 -6.96 6.72
C GLN A 121 3.17 -6.36 7.42
N LEU A 122 4.08 -5.71 6.68
CA LEU A 122 5.15 -4.90 7.26
C LEU A 122 4.59 -3.65 7.98
N PHE A 123 3.52 -3.02 7.51
CA PHE A 123 2.87 -1.90 8.20
C PHE A 123 2.15 -2.34 9.48
N THR A 124 1.71 -3.60 9.54
CA THR A 124 0.92 -4.20 10.62
C THR A 124 1.68 -5.32 11.32
N ILE A 125 2.99 -5.14 11.52
CA ILE A 125 3.77 -6.04 12.37
C ILE A 125 3.21 -5.90 13.79
N SER A 126 2.69 -7.01 14.34
CA SER A 126 2.17 -7.02 15.71
C SER A 126 3.30 -6.85 16.72
N GLU A 127 2.99 -6.43 17.95
CA GLU A 127 4.00 -6.37 19.02
C GLU A 127 4.70 -7.72 19.21
N ASN A 128 3.96 -8.83 19.09
CA ASN A 128 4.51 -10.19 19.14
C ASN A 128 5.50 -10.48 18.00
N ASP A 129 5.22 -10.01 16.79
CA ASP A 129 6.15 -10.19 15.66
C ASP A 129 7.43 -9.35 15.85
N MET A 130 7.31 -8.17 16.47
CA MET A 130 8.45 -7.34 16.86
C MET A 130 9.28 -7.98 17.98
N GLU A 131 8.63 -8.58 18.98
CA GLU A 131 9.29 -9.35 20.05
C GLU A 131 9.97 -10.60 19.49
N GLN A 132 9.34 -11.30 18.55
CA GLN A 132 9.94 -12.46 17.88
C GLN A 132 11.14 -12.06 17.03
N LEU A 133 11.07 -10.95 16.29
CA LEU A 133 12.21 -10.40 15.58
C LEU A 133 13.34 -9.97 16.54
N ALA A 134 13.01 -9.30 17.64
CA ALA A 134 13.98 -8.89 18.65
C ALA A 134 14.66 -10.08 19.33
N SER A 135 13.92 -11.15 19.65
CA SER A 135 14.46 -12.38 20.25
C SER A 135 15.36 -13.16 19.29
N PHE A 136 15.05 -13.15 17.98
CA PHE A 136 15.92 -13.74 16.96
C PHE A 136 17.23 -12.95 16.78
N MET A 137 17.24 -11.67 17.17
CA MET A 137 18.39 -10.77 17.07
C MET A 137 19.32 -10.82 18.29
N GLY A 138 18.96 -11.54 19.37
CA GLY A 138 19.87 -11.86 20.47
C GLY A 138 19.17 -12.32 21.75
N PRO A 139 19.85 -13.11 22.61
CA PRO A 139 19.27 -13.63 23.84
C PRO A 139 19.43 -12.61 24.95
N THR A 140 18.50 -11.68 25.05
CA THR A 140 17.97 -11.17 26.33
C THR A 140 16.67 -10.48 25.97
N LEU A 141 15.67 -10.58 26.84
CA LEU A 141 14.76 -9.49 27.25
C LEU A 141 13.31 -9.97 27.40
N GLU A 142 13.00 -10.21 28.66
CA GLU A 142 11.66 -10.19 29.26
C GLU A 142 11.11 -8.76 29.20
N ALA A 143 10.55 -8.34 28.06
CA ALA A 143 10.08 -6.97 27.87
C ALA A 143 8.78 -6.95 27.07
N PHE A 144 7.67 -6.94 27.81
CA PHE A 144 6.33 -6.81 27.25
C PHE A 144 5.91 -5.33 27.25
N ALA A 145 5.44 -4.84 26.09
CA ALA A 145 4.92 -3.47 25.97
C ALA A 145 3.55 -3.31 26.65
N ASN A 146 2.75 -4.38 26.68
CA ASN A 146 1.42 -4.38 27.27
C ASN A 146 1.38 -4.98 28.69
N PRO A 147 0.65 -4.34 29.63
CA PRO A 147 0.47 -4.86 30.98
C PRO A 147 -0.43 -6.10 31.05
N GLU A 148 -1.14 -6.47 29.97
CA GLU A 148 -1.91 -7.71 29.91
C GLU A 148 -0.99 -8.93 29.71
N ASP A 149 0.00 -8.82 28.83
CA ASP A 149 0.98 -9.88 28.56
C ASP A 149 1.99 -10.03 29.73
N SER A 150 2.32 -8.90 30.38
CA SER A 150 3.19 -8.86 31.55
C SER A 150 2.55 -9.57 32.78
N LYS A 151 1.22 -9.53 32.91
CA LYS A 151 0.46 -10.19 34.00
C LYS A 151 0.42 -11.71 33.86
N GLN A 152 0.40 -12.25 32.64
CA GLN A 152 0.43 -13.70 32.43
C GLN A 152 1.79 -14.30 32.82
N MET A 153 2.89 -13.55 32.66
CA MET A 153 4.24 -14.04 32.98
C MET A 153 4.83 -13.47 34.28
N LYS A 154 4.11 -12.62 35.02
CA LYS A 154 4.58 -11.95 36.27
C LYS A 154 5.91 -11.20 36.10
N ILE A 155 6.10 -10.55 34.96
CA ILE A 155 7.27 -9.73 34.65
C ILE A 155 6.82 -8.28 34.66
N ASP A 156 7.58 -7.40 35.33
CA ASP A 156 7.29 -5.96 35.31
C ASP A 156 7.51 -5.41 33.88
N PRO A 157 6.57 -4.60 33.34
CA PRO A 157 6.72 -4.03 32.01
C PRO A 157 7.94 -3.12 31.95
N GLN A 158 9.03 -3.62 31.36
CA GLN A 158 10.24 -2.85 31.09
C GLN A 158 10.31 -2.48 29.61
N VAL A 159 10.52 -1.19 29.34
CA VAL A 159 10.81 -0.69 28.00
C VAL A 159 12.22 -1.11 27.64
N ASN A 160 12.32 -2.09 26.74
CA ASN A 160 13.60 -2.59 26.28
C ASN A 160 14.14 -1.73 25.14
N GLU A 161 15.33 -1.16 25.36
CA GLU A 161 16.00 -0.30 24.39
C GLU A 161 16.24 -0.99 23.03
N ASN A 162 16.50 -2.30 23.00
CA ASN A 162 16.70 -3.05 21.76
C ASN A 162 15.40 -3.21 20.96
N VAL A 163 14.28 -3.49 21.63
CA VAL A 163 12.95 -3.55 20.99
C VAL A 163 12.59 -2.17 20.44
N GLU A 164 12.84 -1.10 21.19
CA GLU A 164 12.61 0.25 20.71
C GLU A 164 13.53 0.65 19.54
N ARG A 165 14.75 0.11 19.47
CA ARG A 165 15.65 0.34 18.33
C ARG A 165 15.10 -0.34 17.08
N VAL A 166 14.68 -1.61 17.17
CA VAL A 166 14.05 -2.30 16.03
C VAL A 166 12.78 -1.56 15.61
N ARG A 167 11.94 -1.12 16.56
CA ARG A 167 10.74 -0.33 16.29
C ARG A 167 11.05 0.98 15.57
N ARG A 168 12.08 1.72 15.99
CA ARG A 168 12.49 2.97 15.34
C ARG A 168 13.08 2.76 13.94
N ALA A 169 13.87 1.70 13.72
CA ALA A 169 14.32 1.33 12.38
C ALA A 169 13.12 1.05 11.47
N HIS A 170 12.17 0.25 11.96
CA HIS A 170 10.98 -0.15 11.22
C HIS A 170 10.06 1.04 10.91
N LEU A 171 9.80 1.92 11.87
CA LEU A 171 9.06 3.17 11.65
C LEU A 171 9.72 4.07 10.62
N ASN A 172 11.06 4.13 10.61
CA ASN A 172 11.76 4.88 9.57
C ASN A 172 11.59 4.25 8.18
N ASP A 173 11.63 2.92 8.07
CA ASP A 173 11.30 2.20 6.82
C ASP A 173 9.85 2.49 6.39
N LEU A 174 8.93 2.57 7.35
CA LEU A 174 7.52 2.91 7.18
C LEU A 174 7.29 4.25 6.48
N GLU A 175 8.05 5.27 6.89
CA GLU A 175 7.94 6.61 6.35
C GLU A 175 8.61 6.71 4.97
N ASN A 176 9.75 6.04 4.80
CA ASN A 176 10.61 6.26 3.63
C ASN A 176 10.26 5.39 2.42
N ILE A 177 9.90 4.12 2.63
CA ILE A 177 9.67 3.17 1.54
C ILE A 177 8.43 3.56 0.71
N PRO A 178 7.27 3.91 1.29
CA PRO A 178 6.12 4.43 0.54
C PRO A 178 6.43 5.68 -0.26
N LEU A 179 7.17 6.63 0.34
CA LEU A 179 7.58 7.86 -0.35
C LEU A 179 8.43 7.52 -1.59
N PHE A 180 9.35 6.59 -1.47
CA PHE A 180 10.15 6.11 -2.59
C PHE A 180 9.30 5.41 -3.67
N PHE A 181 8.31 4.61 -3.29
CA PHE A 181 7.42 3.99 -4.29
C PHE A 181 6.63 5.04 -5.08
N VAL A 182 6.09 6.05 -4.41
CA VAL A 182 5.34 7.13 -5.07
C VAL A 182 6.27 7.95 -5.96
N ALA A 183 7.40 8.42 -5.43
CA ALA A 183 8.37 9.21 -6.18
C ALA A 183 8.96 8.42 -7.35
N GLY A 184 9.30 7.15 -7.15
CA GLY A 184 9.83 6.25 -8.17
C GLY A 184 8.81 5.96 -9.27
N LEU A 185 7.53 5.79 -8.94
CA LEU A 185 6.46 5.59 -9.92
C LEU A 185 6.25 6.84 -10.77
N ILE A 186 6.18 8.02 -10.15
CA ILE A 186 6.11 9.31 -10.86
C ILE A 186 7.35 9.50 -11.74
N TYR A 187 8.53 9.16 -11.23
CA TYR A 187 9.79 9.22 -11.97
C TYR A 187 9.77 8.30 -13.19
N THR A 188 9.25 7.08 -13.10
CA THR A 188 9.13 6.21 -14.28
C THR A 188 8.19 6.76 -15.35
N PHE A 189 7.16 7.52 -14.98
CA PHE A 189 6.28 8.19 -15.95
C PHE A 189 6.94 9.38 -16.65
N ALA A 190 7.97 9.97 -16.06
CA ALA A 190 8.78 11.03 -16.68
C ALA A 190 9.80 10.49 -17.71
N ASN A 191 9.68 9.21 -18.10
CA ASN A 191 10.54 8.51 -19.07
C ASN A 191 12.06 8.80 -18.91
N PRO A 192 12.64 8.54 -17.72
CA PRO A 192 14.04 8.78 -17.45
C PRO A 192 14.93 7.77 -18.21
N GLY A 193 16.22 8.09 -18.32
CA GLY A 193 17.19 7.14 -18.84
C GLY A 193 17.16 5.84 -18.05
N GLU A 194 17.04 4.70 -18.75
CA GLU A 194 16.85 3.38 -18.13
C GLU A 194 17.95 3.04 -17.13
N THR A 195 19.21 3.33 -17.47
CA THR A 195 20.37 3.09 -16.60
C THR A 195 20.28 3.92 -15.33
N ALA A 196 19.87 5.19 -15.45
CA ALA A 196 19.72 6.08 -14.30
C ALA A 196 18.64 5.57 -13.34
N ALA A 197 17.46 5.20 -13.85
CA ALA A 197 16.38 4.65 -13.03
C ALA A 197 16.79 3.36 -12.30
N LYS A 198 17.46 2.43 -13.01
CA LYS A 198 17.97 1.19 -12.40
C LYS A 198 18.96 1.46 -11.28
N VAL A 199 19.95 2.33 -11.52
CA VAL A 199 20.97 2.66 -10.52
C VAL A 199 20.33 3.30 -9.30
N LEU A 200 19.45 4.29 -9.48
CA LEU A 200 18.78 4.96 -8.37
C LEU A 200 17.95 3.99 -7.53
N PHE A 201 17.21 3.07 -8.16
CA PHE A 201 16.40 2.09 -7.45
C PHE A 201 17.25 1.08 -6.69
N VAL A 202 18.30 0.55 -7.31
CA VAL A 202 19.21 -0.41 -6.65
C VAL A 202 19.95 0.26 -5.49
N VAL A 203 20.49 1.47 -5.69
CA VAL A 203 21.20 2.20 -4.64
C VAL A 203 20.26 2.51 -3.49
N TYR A 204 19.01 2.93 -3.75
CA TYR A 204 18.03 3.16 -2.69
C TYR A 204 17.78 1.89 -1.87
N VAL A 205 17.51 0.76 -2.53
CA VAL A 205 17.23 -0.52 -1.87
C VAL A 205 18.43 -0.94 -1.02
N VAL A 206 19.64 -0.93 -1.57
CA VAL A 206 20.88 -1.26 -0.84
C VAL A 206 21.07 -0.33 0.37
N THR A 207 20.83 0.96 0.19
CA THR A 207 20.92 1.95 1.28
C THR A 207 19.92 1.66 2.40
N ARG A 208 18.69 1.25 2.09
CA ARG A 208 17.70 0.86 3.11
C ARG A 208 18.12 -0.41 3.84
N TYR A 209 18.59 -1.43 3.13
CA TYR A 209 19.13 -2.63 3.78
C TYR A 209 20.29 -2.30 4.73
N LEU A 210 21.24 -1.47 4.29
CA LEU A 210 22.34 -1.01 5.13
C LEU A 210 21.84 -0.19 6.32
N HIS A 211 20.87 0.70 6.13
CA HIS A 211 20.26 1.45 7.23
C HIS A 211 19.67 0.53 8.29
N THR A 212 18.88 -0.48 7.90
CA THR A 212 18.29 -1.45 8.85
C THR A 212 19.38 -2.24 9.58
N ILE A 213 20.44 -2.68 8.90
CA ILE A 213 21.57 -3.38 9.53
C ILE A 213 22.30 -2.48 10.54
N VAL A 214 22.65 -1.26 10.14
CA VAL A 214 23.40 -0.29 10.95
C VAL A 214 22.57 0.25 12.12
N TYR A 215 21.24 0.23 12.01
CA TYR A 215 20.35 0.72 13.06
C TYR A 215 19.95 -0.40 14.04
N ALA A 216 19.61 -1.58 13.54
CA ALA A 216 19.01 -2.65 14.33
C ALA A 216 19.98 -3.79 14.68
N VAL A 217 20.89 -4.18 13.78
CA VAL A 217 21.75 -5.37 13.95
C VAL A 217 23.10 -5.01 14.56
N VAL A 218 23.78 -4.02 13.99
CA VAL A 218 25.08 -3.55 14.47
C VAL A 218 24.94 -2.06 14.77
N PRO A 219 24.78 -1.65 16.04
CA PRO A 219 24.60 -0.25 16.38
C PRO A 219 25.91 0.52 16.17
N ILE A 220 26.08 1.06 14.96
CA ILE A 220 27.23 1.90 14.64
C ILE A 220 26.94 3.32 15.14
N PRO A 221 27.89 3.96 15.85
CA PRO A 221 27.77 5.36 16.23
C PRO A 221 27.55 6.26 15.00
N GLN A 222 27.06 7.48 15.23
CA GLN A 222 27.02 8.50 14.18
C GLN A 222 28.42 8.63 13.56
N PRO A 223 28.57 8.78 12.24
CA PRO A 223 27.62 9.34 11.27
C PRO A 223 26.92 8.33 10.34
N ALA A 224 27.19 7.03 10.46
CA ALA A 224 26.76 6.03 9.48
C ALA A 224 25.23 6.02 9.24
N ARG A 225 24.44 6.19 10.31
CA ARG A 225 22.98 6.29 10.25
C ARG A 225 22.50 7.52 9.46
N ALA A 226 23.08 8.69 9.76
CA ALA A 226 22.74 9.95 9.10
C ALA A 226 23.11 9.92 7.61
N LEU A 227 24.21 9.26 7.25
CA LEU A 227 24.61 9.08 5.86
C LEU A 227 23.61 8.20 5.10
N CYS A 228 23.26 7.03 5.64
CA CYS A 228 22.28 6.14 4.98
C CYS A 228 20.90 6.80 4.84
N TRP A 229 20.45 7.54 5.87
CA TRP A 229 19.20 8.29 5.81
C TRP A 229 19.24 9.40 4.76
N SER A 230 20.31 10.21 4.75
CA SER A 230 20.49 11.31 3.80
C SER A 230 20.54 10.82 2.36
N THR A 231 21.24 9.72 2.08
CA THR A 231 21.29 9.13 0.74
C THR A 231 19.91 8.74 0.23
N GLY A 232 19.06 8.13 1.07
CA GLY A 232 17.68 7.79 0.71
C GLY A 232 16.83 9.02 0.37
N TYR A 233 16.93 10.08 1.18
CA TYR A 233 16.22 11.34 0.93
C TYR A 233 16.70 12.06 -0.33
N ILE A 234 18.00 12.10 -0.58
CA ILE A 234 18.58 12.72 -1.78
C ILE A 234 18.04 12.04 -3.04
N ILE A 235 17.95 10.71 -3.05
CA ILE A 235 17.39 9.96 -4.18
C ILE A 235 15.91 10.33 -4.39
N ASN A 236 15.12 10.38 -3.31
CA ASN A 236 13.70 10.75 -3.40
C ASN A 236 13.49 12.18 -3.91
N ILE A 237 14.26 13.14 -3.39
CA ILE A 237 14.20 14.54 -3.82
C ILE A 237 14.61 14.67 -5.28
N TYR A 238 15.70 14.00 -5.70
CA TYR A 238 16.14 13.99 -7.09
C TYR A 238 15.05 13.48 -8.03
N MET A 239 14.45 12.32 -7.72
CA MET A 239 13.37 11.73 -8.53
C MET A 239 12.14 12.64 -8.61
N ALA A 240 11.75 13.25 -7.49
CA ALA A 240 10.62 14.17 -7.44
C ALA A 240 10.87 15.43 -8.28
N MET A 241 12.04 16.06 -8.11
CA MET A 241 12.42 17.28 -8.83
C MET A 241 12.56 17.04 -10.33
N TYR A 242 13.21 15.95 -10.73
CA TYR A 242 13.32 15.57 -12.15
C TYR A 242 11.93 15.43 -12.78
N SER A 243 11.04 14.69 -12.10
CA SER A 243 9.68 14.47 -12.58
C SER A 243 8.91 15.77 -12.71
N LEU A 244 9.01 16.64 -11.69
CA LEU A 244 8.33 17.94 -11.69
C LEU A 244 8.78 18.80 -12.87
N ILE A 245 10.09 18.93 -13.09
CA ILE A 245 10.65 19.71 -14.21
C ILE A 245 10.20 19.13 -15.56
N HIS A 246 10.19 17.80 -15.69
CA HIS A 246 9.73 17.13 -16.90
C HIS A 246 8.26 17.46 -17.20
N PHE A 247 7.37 17.35 -16.22
CA PHE A 247 5.94 17.65 -16.41
C PHE A 247 5.67 19.14 -16.65
N LEU A 248 6.40 20.04 -15.99
CA LEU A 248 6.28 21.48 -16.24
C LEU A 248 6.72 21.85 -17.68
N LYS A 249 7.81 21.28 -18.16
CA LYS A 249 8.28 21.51 -19.54
C LYS A 249 7.34 20.90 -20.58
N SER A 250 6.72 19.76 -20.26
CA SER A 250 5.75 19.10 -21.14
C SER A 250 4.39 19.80 -21.19
N SER A 251 4.07 20.67 -20.23
CA SER A 251 2.81 21.41 -20.19
C SER A 251 2.91 22.83 -20.77
N SER A 252 4.13 23.31 -21.04
CA SER A 252 4.41 24.58 -21.73
C SER A 252 4.52 24.46 -23.25
N VAL A 253 4.18 23.30 -23.83
CA VAL A 253 4.15 23.01 -25.28
C VAL A 253 2.75 22.53 -25.63
#